data_AF-A0A9D7X6Z5-F1
#
_entry.id   AF-A0A9D7X6Z5-F1
#
_cell.length_a   1.000
_cell.length_b   1.000
_cell.length_c   1.000
_cell.angle_alpha   90.00
_cell.angle_beta   90.00
_cell.angle_gamma   90.00
#
_symmetry.space_group_name_H-M   'P 1'
#
loop_
_entity.id
_entity.type
_entity.pdbx_description
1 polymer ?
#
loop_
_entity_poly.entity_id
_entity_poly.type
_entity_poly.pdbx_seq_one_letter_code
_entity_poly.pdbx_strand_id
1 'polypeptide(L)'
;MAKKKKRKNLPRIDHEIDLHYLSQAQSYEVIIAGLQYAYDNNKTCVLIITGKGSIKSKDSDTTKGILRKNVPKWLESHTLSKIILKVCPADNSHGGEGALYVQLRKKPKLKANTDWPY
;
A
#
# COMPACT_ATOMS: atom_id res chain seq x y z
N MET A 1 25.29 23.35 -8.65
CA MET A 1 24.17 23.15 -9.61
C MET A 1 23.00 22.48 -8.90
N ALA A 2 21.98 23.23 -8.47
CA ALA A 2 20.78 22.66 -7.85
C ALA A 2 19.85 22.10 -8.94
N LYS A 3 19.74 20.77 -9.05
CA LYS A 3 18.76 20.13 -9.94
C LYS A 3 17.36 20.49 -9.44
N LYS A 4 16.65 21.36 -10.18
CA LYS A 4 15.20 21.60 -10.00
C LYS A 4 14.48 20.25 -10.03
N LYS A 5 14.06 19.76 -8.87
CA LYS A 5 13.30 18.52 -8.73
C LYS A 5 11.95 18.76 -9.42
N LYS A 6 11.74 18.19 -10.61
CA LYS A 6 10.40 18.17 -11.25
C LYS A 6 9.41 17.72 -10.17
N ARG A 7 8.32 18.46 -9.97
CA ARG A 7 7.22 18.02 -9.11
C ARG A 7 6.74 16.68 -9.67
N LYS A 8 7.14 15.57 -9.04
CA LYS A 8 6.62 14.26 -9.40
C LYS A 8 5.12 14.31 -9.10
N ASN A 9 4.28 13.95 -10.07
CA ASN A 9 2.87 13.79 -9.81
C ASN A 9 2.74 12.56 -8.89
N LEU A 10 2.59 12.80 -7.58
CA LEU A 10 2.44 11.72 -6.61
C LEU A 10 1.06 11.10 -6.80
N PRO A 11 0.92 9.77 -6.62
CA PRO A 11 -0.39 9.16 -6.65
C PRO A 11 -1.26 9.78 -5.56
N ARG A 12 -2.53 10.04 -5.90
CA ARG A 12 -3.54 10.44 -4.91
C ARG A 12 -3.76 9.25 -3.99
N ILE A 13 -3.50 9.42 -2.70
CA ILE A 13 -3.74 8.39 -1.68
C ILE A 13 -5.23 8.38 -1.37
N ASP A 14 -5.86 7.22 -1.51
CA ASP A 14 -7.29 7.04 -1.24
C ASP A 14 -7.56 6.40 0.13
N HIS A 15 -6.57 5.68 0.66
CA HIS A 15 -6.62 5.00 1.96
C HIS A 15 -5.20 4.82 2.52
N GLU A 16 -5.06 4.80 3.83
CA GLU A 16 -3.78 4.67 4.53
C GLU A 16 -3.89 3.56 5.58
N ILE A 17 -2.84 2.74 5.67
CA ILE A 17 -2.71 1.65 6.64
C ILE A 17 -1.40 1.86 7.39
N ASP A 18 -1.50 2.18 8.68
CA ASP A 18 -0.34 2.35 9.56
C ASP A 18 -0.07 1.07 10.37
N LEU A 19 1.16 0.58 10.26
CA LEU A 19 1.65 -0.65 10.90
C LEU A 19 2.77 -0.37 11.91
N HIS A 20 3.13 0.90 12.14
CA HIS A 20 4.34 1.29 12.88
C HIS A 20 4.47 0.69 14.28
N TYR A 21 3.34 0.40 14.93
CA TYR A 21 3.24 -0.08 16.31
C TYR A 21 2.66 -1.49 16.42
N LEU A 22 2.44 -2.17 15.30
CA LEU A 22 1.81 -3.49 15.28
C LEU A 22 2.86 -4.60 15.22
N SER A 23 2.55 -5.72 15.87
CA SER A 23 3.32 -6.95 15.70
C SER A 23 3.21 -7.48 14.26
N GLN A 24 4.06 -8.45 13.89
CA GLN A 24 4.02 -9.08 12.57
C GLN A 24 2.64 -9.70 12.26
N ALA A 25 2.06 -10.41 13.22
CA ALA A 25 0.76 -11.08 13.04
C ALA A 25 -0.36 -10.05 12.88
N GLN A 26 -0.42 -9.05 13.77
CA GLN A 26 -1.41 -7.97 13.68
C GLN A 26 -1.27 -7.19 12.37
N SER A 27 -0.05 -6.91 11.94
CA SER A 27 0.21 -6.20 10.69
C SER A 27 -0.35 -6.95 9.49
N TYR A 28 -0.19 -8.27 9.45
CA TYR A 28 -0.70 -9.09 8.36
C TYR A 28 -2.23 -9.03 8.28
N GLU A 29 -2.92 -9.17 9.41
CA GLU A 29 -4.38 -9.08 9.49
C GLU A 29 -4.90 -7.70 9.06
N VAL A 30 -4.26 -6.64 9.56
CA VAL A 30 -4.61 -5.25 9.23
C VAL A 30 -4.41 -4.95 7.74
N ILE A 31 -3.32 -5.45 7.14
CA ILE A 31 -3.09 -5.31 5.68
C ILE A 31 -4.20 -6.00 4.90
N ILE A 32 -4.57 -7.24 5.25
CA ILE A 32 -5.61 -7.97 4.54
C ILE A 32 -6.94 -7.24 4.64
N ALA A 33 -7.35 -6.89 5.87
CA ALA A 33 -8.61 -6.21 6.11
C ALA A 33 -8.66 -4.85 5.40
N GLY A 34 -7.59 -4.05 5.50
CA GLY A 34 -7.52 -2.73 4.88
C GLY A 34 -7.49 -2.75 3.36
N LEU A 35 -6.77 -3.70 2.74
CA LEU A 35 -6.75 -3.83 1.28
C LEU A 35 -8.09 -4.35 0.73
N GLN A 36 -8.73 -5.28 1.44
CA GLN A 36 -10.05 -5.77 1.07
C GLN A 36 -11.09 -4.65 1.17
N TYR A 37 -11.09 -3.90 2.28
CA TYR A 37 -11.94 -2.71 2.45
C TYR A 37 -11.72 -1.70 1.32
N ALA A 38 -10.46 -1.36 1.02
CA ALA A 38 -10.13 -0.41 -0.03
C ALA A 38 -10.60 -0.88 -1.42
N TYR A 39 -10.42 -2.17 -1.72
CA TYR A 39 -10.88 -2.77 -2.96
C TYR A 39 -12.41 -2.76 -3.08
N ASP A 40 -13.12 -3.09 -1.99
CA ASP A 40 -14.58 -3.10 -1.98
C ASP A 40 -15.19 -1.71 -2.11
N ASN A 41 -14.49 -0.68 -1.64
CA ASN A 41 -14.86 0.72 -1.77
C ASN A 41 -14.32 1.40 -3.04
N ASN A 42 -13.86 0.62 -4.03
CA ASN A 42 -13.33 1.11 -5.31
C ASN A 42 -12.17 2.13 -5.15
N LYS A 43 -11.40 2.04 -4.06
CA LYS A 43 -10.18 2.83 -3.90
C LYS A 43 -9.11 2.33 -4.85
N THR A 44 -8.25 3.23 -5.31
CA THR A 44 -7.24 2.90 -6.33
C THR A 44 -5.83 2.87 -5.78
N CYS A 45 -5.52 3.69 -4.78
CA CYS A 45 -4.21 3.74 -4.17
C CYS A 45 -4.27 3.69 -2.65
N VAL A 46 -3.60 2.70 -2.06
CA VAL A 46 -3.42 2.56 -0.63
C VAL A 46 -1.97 2.85 -0.27
N LEU A 47 -1.74 3.68 0.74
CA LEU A 47 -0.42 3.89 1.34
C LEU A 47 -0.29 2.94 2.54
N ILE A 48 0.70 2.05 2.54
CA ILE A 48 1.02 1.21 3.68
C ILE A 48 2.28 1.76 4.35
N ILE A 49 2.19 2.12 5.61
CA ILE A 49 3.27 2.67 6.43
C ILE A 49 3.78 1.55 7.34
N THR A 50 4.97 1.03 7.02
CA THR A 50 5.65 -0.02 7.79
C THR A 50 6.63 0.57 8.80
N GLY A 51 7.01 1.81 8.54
CA GLY A 51 7.90 2.61 9.35
C GLY A 51 9.33 2.73 8.83
N LYS A 52 9.95 3.87 9.10
CA LYS A 52 11.37 4.13 8.82
C LYS A 52 12.22 3.38 9.85
N GLY A 53 12.37 2.06 9.72
CA GLY A 53 13.30 1.31 10.55
C GLY A 53 14.70 1.93 10.44
N SER A 54 15.22 2.47 11.54
CA SER A 54 16.58 2.99 11.59
C SER A 54 17.55 1.82 11.57
N ILE A 55 18.21 1.57 10.43
CA ILE A 55 19.29 0.55 10.31
C ILE A 55 20.44 0.81 11.31
N LYS A 56 20.53 2.03 11.87
CA LYS A 56 21.67 2.51 12.67
C LYS A 56 21.53 2.39 14.19
N SER A 57 20.35 2.11 14.73
CA SER A 57 20.21 1.95 16.19
C SER A 57 20.20 0.46 16.53
N LYS A 58 21.20 0.01 17.28
CA LYS A 58 21.25 -1.32 17.90
C LYS A 58 20.01 -1.62 18.78
N ASP A 59 19.24 -0.58 19.11
CA ASP A 59 17.99 -0.63 19.90
C ASP A 59 16.70 -0.43 19.09
N SER A 60 16.73 -0.33 17.74
CA SER A 60 15.48 -0.27 16.97
C SER A 60 14.86 -1.66 16.90
N ASP A 61 13.95 -1.91 17.84
CA ASP A 61 12.84 -2.87 17.79
C ASP A 61 12.88 -3.77 16.54
N THR A 62 13.42 -4.97 16.70
CA THR A 62 13.69 -5.97 15.65
C THR A 62 12.50 -6.14 14.69
N THR A 63 11.28 -5.93 15.21
CA THR A 63 9.99 -5.92 14.52
C THR A 63 9.92 -4.98 13.32
N LYS A 64 10.49 -3.76 13.39
CA LYS A 64 10.38 -2.74 12.32
C LYS A 64 11.13 -3.14 11.04
N GLY A 65 12.33 -3.71 11.19
CA GLY A 65 13.08 -4.25 10.06
C GLY A 65 12.41 -5.47 9.43
N ILE A 66 11.72 -6.27 10.26
CA ILE A 66 11.00 -7.46 9.84
C ILE A 66 9.77 -7.10 9.00
N LEU A 67 8.98 -6.09 9.41
CA LEU A 67 7.82 -5.63 8.63
C LEU A 67 8.24 -5.14 7.25
N ARG A 68 9.30 -4.32 7.15
CA ARG A 68 9.81 -3.85 5.85
C ARG A 68 10.22 -4.99 4.91
N LYS A 69 10.72 -6.11 5.46
CA LYS A 69 11.11 -7.30 4.69
C LYS A 69 9.92 -8.20 4.33
N ASN A 70 8.95 -8.33 5.21
CA ASN A 70 7.85 -9.28 5.06
C ASN A 70 6.64 -8.70 4.32
N VAL A 71 6.36 -7.41 4.48
CA VAL A 71 5.20 -6.76 3.86
C VAL A 71 5.20 -6.91 2.34
N PRO A 72 6.30 -6.66 1.60
CA PRO A 72 6.32 -6.92 0.15
C PRO A 72 5.98 -8.37 -0.20
N LYS A 73 6.49 -9.35 0.57
CA LYS A 73 6.21 -10.77 0.35
C LYS A 73 4.73 -11.12 0.61
N TRP A 74 4.12 -10.51 1.62
CA TRP A 74 2.69 -10.70 1.88
C TRP A 74 1.82 -10.13 0.77
N LEU A 75 2.19 -8.97 0.22
CA LEU A 75 1.50 -8.36 -0.91
C LEU A 75 1.61 -9.21 -2.20
N GLU A 76 2.67 -10.01 -2.34
CA GLU A 76 2.85 -10.97 -3.43
C GLU A 76 2.08 -12.28 -3.24
N SER A 77 1.43 -12.49 -2.08
CA SER A 77 0.67 -13.71 -1.80
C SER A 77 -0.51 -13.90 -2.77
N HIS A 78 -0.86 -15.17 -3.02
CA HIS A 78 -1.91 -15.57 -3.96
C HIS A 78 -3.30 -14.98 -3.64
N THR A 79 -3.55 -14.64 -2.38
CA THR A 79 -4.79 -14.04 -1.91
C THR A 79 -4.91 -12.58 -2.35
N LEU A 80 -3.84 -11.80 -2.19
CA LEU A 80 -3.85 -10.35 -2.45
C LEU A 80 -3.50 -10.02 -3.91
N SER A 81 -2.82 -10.90 -4.63
CA SER A 81 -2.44 -10.69 -6.04
C SER A 81 -3.65 -10.48 -6.97
N LYS A 82 -4.83 -10.98 -6.59
CA LYS A 82 -6.09 -10.79 -7.33
C LYS A 82 -6.64 -9.37 -7.25
N ILE A 83 -6.32 -8.63 -6.19
CA ILE A 83 -6.81 -7.26 -5.97
C ILE A 83 -5.71 -6.22 -6.19
N ILE A 84 -4.43 -6.60 -6.04
CA ILE A 84 -3.29 -5.72 -6.26
C ILE A 84 -2.95 -5.67 -7.75
N LEU A 85 -2.79 -4.44 -8.26
CA LEU A 85 -2.28 -4.16 -9.59
C LEU A 85 -0.76 -3.98 -9.57
N LYS A 86 -0.25 -3.19 -8.61
CA LYS A 86 1.17 -2.85 -8.53
C LYS A 86 1.55 -2.41 -7.11
N VAL A 87 2.77 -2.75 -6.68
CA VAL A 87 3.38 -2.21 -5.46
C VAL A 87 4.57 -1.35 -5.86
N CYS A 88 4.76 -0.20 -5.22
CA CYS A 88 5.87 0.72 -5.46
C CYS A 88 6.37 1.32 -4.14
N PRO A 89 7.68 1.61 -4.01
CA PRO A 89 8.18 2.42 -2.90
C PRO A 89 7.49 3.78 -2.84
N ALA A 90 7.19 4.26 -1.62
CA ALA A 90 6.67 5.61 -1.44
C ALA A 90 7.74 6.68 -1.73
N ASP A 91 7.30 7.89 -2.07
CA ASP A 91 8.23 9.03 -2.17
C ASP A 91 8.65 9.47 -0.75
N ASN A 92 9.82 10.11 -0.62
CA ASN A 92 10.31 10.62 0.67
C ASN A 92 9.28 11.51 1.40
N SER A 93 8.43 12.20 0.64
CA SER A 93 7.36 13.06 1.16
C SER A 93 6.27 12.27 1.89
N HIS A 94 6.05 10.99 1.54
CA HIS A 94 5.04 10.09 2.12
C HIS A 94 5.69 8.91 2.87
N GLY A 95 6.87 9.11 3.45
CA GLY A 95 7.54 8.09 4.27
C GLY A 95 8.74 7.39 3.62
N GLY A 96 8.94 7.56 2.31
CA GLY A 96 10.09 7.02 1.59
C GLY A 96 10.22 5.50 1.73
N GLU A 97 11.38 5.04 2.17
CA GLU A 97 11.65 3.61 2.38
C GLU A 97 10.80 2.93 3.47
N GLY A 98 10.14 3.72 4.34
CA GLY A 98 9.25 3.21 5.39
C GLY A 98 7.79 3.10 4.98
N ALA A 99 7.47 3.32 3.70
CA ALA A 99 6.12 3.22 3.20
C ALA A 99 6.07 2.70 1.76
N LEU A 100 4.92 2.14 1.38
CA LEU A 100 4.67 1.54 0.07
C LEU A 100 3.35 2.05 -0.49
N TYR A 101 3.34 2.42 -1.76
CA TYR A 101 2.10 2.57 -2.53
C TYR A 101 1.66 1.20 -3.04
N VAL A 102 0.42 0.83 -2.75
CA VAL A 102 -0.26 -0.33 -3.30
C VAL A 102 -1.39 0.15 -4.20
N GLN A 103 -1.23 -0.06 -5.50
CA GLN A 103 -2.25 0.21 -6.49
C GLN A 103 -3.18 -0.99 -6.58
N LEU A 104 -4.48 -0.74 -6.48
CA LEU A 104 -5.52 -1.75 -6.55
C LEU A 104 -6.10 -1.83 -7.96
N ARG A 105 -6.59 -3.02 -8.32
CA ARG A 105 -7.38 -3.23 -9.52
C ARG A 105 -8.75 -2.59 -9.34
N LYS A 106 -9.31 -2.10 -10.44
CA LYS A 106 -10.68 -1.58 -10.45
C LYS A 106 -11.66 -2.72 -10.69
N LYS A 107 -12.75 -2.75 -9.92
CA LYS A 107 -13.89 -3.61 -10.26
C LYS A 107 -14.46 -3.15 -11.62
N PRO A 108 -14.78 -4.08 -12.53
CA PRO A 108 -15.44 -3.72 -13.77
C PRO A 108 -16.76 -3.03 -13.43
N LYS A 109 -16.98 -1.84 -14.01
CA LYS A 109 -18.30 -1.23 -13.96
C LYS A 109 -19.22 -2.13 -14.78
N LEU A 110 -20.20 -2.76 -14.15
CA LEU A 110 -21.28 -3.41 -14.90
C LEU A 110 -21.88 -2.32 -15.79
N LYS A 111 -21.79 -2.50 -17.11
CA LYS A 111 -22.55 -1.65 -18.03
C LYS A 111 -24.00 -1.99 -17.77
N ALA A 112 -24.77 -1.05 -17.23
CA ALA A 112 -26.21 -1.17 -17.24
C ALA A 112 -26.63 -1.25 -18.71
N ASN A 113 -27.09 -2.42 -19.12
CA ASN A 113 -27.70 -2.69 -20.40
C ASN A 113 -29.05 -1.97 -20.44
N THR A 114 -29.03 -0.66 -20.65
CA THR A 114 -30.20 0.20 -20.90
C THR A 114 -30.55 0.22 -22.40
N ASP A 115 -30.54 -0.95 -23.02
CA ASP A 115 -30.94 -1.14 -24.41
C ASP A 115 -32.07 -2.17 -24.40
N TRP A 116 -33.27 -1.71 -24.02
CA TRP A 116 -34.50 -2.48 -24.20
C TRP A 116 -35.21 -1.91 -25.43
N PRO A 117 -35.28 -2.64 -26.55
CA PRO A 117 -36.07 -2.20 -27.68
C PRO A 117 -37.54 -2.48 -27.36
N TYR A 118 -38.37 -1.45 -27.41
CA TYR A 118 -39.78 -1.62 -27.75
C TYR A 118 -39.91 -1.71 -29.26
#